data_AF-A0A8H3KW68-F1
#
_entry.id   AF-A0A8H3KW68-F1
#
_cell.length_a   1.000
_cell.length_b   1.000
_cell.length_c   1.000
_cell.angle_alpha   90.00
_cell.angle_beta   90.00
_cell.angle_gamma   90.00
#
_symmetry.space_group_name_H-M   'P 1'
#
loop_
_entity.id
_entity.type
_entity.pdbx_description
1 polymer ?
#
loop_
_entity_poly.entity_id
_entity_poly.type
_entity_poly.pdbx_seq_one_letter_code
_entity_poly.pdbx_strand_id
1 'polypeptide(L)' 'MQDDINTKALAYAQKCEGRCLAKVSPNTYLWACKKGHKWEAPYKNMKQNYRWCNICPNVPKRTCRYIFEDLLHKEFPL' A
#
# COMPACT_ATOMS: atom_id res chain seq x y z
N MET A 1 9.70 -13.31 25.07
CA MET A 1 8.35 -13.00 24.56
C MET A 1 8.44 -11.65 23.88
N GLN A 2 8.73 -11.62 22.58
CA GLN A 2 8.83 -10.38 21.83
C GLN A 2 8.10 -10.58 20.50
N ASP A 3 6.99 -9.86 20.36
CA ASP A 3 6.49 -9.25 19.14
C ASP A 3 6.62 -10.05 17.84
N ASP A 4 5.72 -11.02 17.67
CA ASP A 4 5.37 -11.50 16.35
C ASP A 4 4.49 -10.46 15.63
N ILE A 5 5.09 -9.29 15.33
CA ILE A 5 4.55 -8.41 14.29
C ILE A 5 4.67 -9.20 12.99
N ASN A 6 3.60 -9.94 12.68
CA ASN A 6 3.42 -10.81 11.53
C ASN A 6 4.33 -10.44 10.34
N THR A 7 5.29 -11.32 10.01
CA THR A 7 6.29 -11.17 8.94
C THR A 7 5.68 -10.69 7.61
N LYS A 8 4.44 -11.10 7.31
CA LYS A 8 3.70 -10.72 6.10
C LYS A 8 3.32 -9.23 6.07
N ALA A 9 2.91 -8.66 7.20
CA ALA A 9 2.55 -7.25 7.31
C ALA A 9 3.80 -6.36 7.18
N LEU A 10 4.91 -6.76 7.80
CA LEU A 10 6.20 -6.06 7.68
C LEU A 10 6.70 -6.06 6.23
N ALA A 11 6.75 -7.23 5.59
CA ALA A 11 7.20 -7.36 4.21
C ALA A 11 6.33 -6.53 3.24
N TYR A 12 5.02 -6.52 3.45
CA TYR A 12 4.12 -5.69 2.65
C TYR A 12 4.36 -4.19 2.86
N ALA A 13 4.55 -3.75 4.11
CA ALA A 13 4.87 -2.35 4.38
C ALA A 13 6.16 -1.91 3.69
N GLN A 14 7.21 -2.74 3.75
CA GLN A 14 8.49 -2.48 3.09
C GLN A 14 8.33 -2.37 1.56
N LYS A 15 7.54 -3.26 0.94
CA LYS A 15 7.24 -3.20 -0.51
C LYS A 15 6.58 -1.88 -0.92
N CYS A 16 5.82 -1.26 -0.03
CA CYS A 16 5.16 0.01 -0.26
C CYS A 16 5.94 1.23 0.28
N GLU A 17 7.25 1.07 0.53
CA GLU A 17 8.12 2.08 1.12
C GLU A 17 7.57 2.67 2.45
N GLY A 18 6.93 1.84 3.26
CA GLY A 18 6.44 2.24 4.56
C GLY A 18 6.76 1.22 5.65
N ARG A 19 6.09 1.37 6.79
CA ARG A 19 6.39 0.64 8.03
C ARG A 19 5.11 0.11 8.66
N CYS A 20 5.18 -1.11 9.19
CA CYS A 20 4.21 -1.60 10.16
C CYS A 20 4.75 -1.23 11.54
N LEU A 21 4.04 -0.39 12.27
CA LEU A 21 4.48 0.15 13.56
C LEU A 21 4.09 -0.76 14.73
N ALA A 22 2.88 -1.34 14.69
CA ALA A 22 2.36 -2.19 15.74
C ALA A 22 1.19 -3.05 15.25
N LYS A 23 0.92 -4.14 15.96
CA LYS A 23 -0.31 -4.92 15.81
C LYS A 23 -1.31 -4.45 16.88
N VAL A 24 -2.37 -3.77 16.45
CA VAL A 24 -3.36 -3.14 17.35
C VAL A 24 -4.46 -4.14 17.73
N SER A 25 -4.79 -5.07 16.83
CA SER A 25 -5.77 -6.13 17.07
C SER A 25 -5.36 -7.42 16.35
N PRO A 26 -6.07 -8.55 16.50
CA PRO A 26 -5.72 -9.81 15.83
C PRO A 26 -5.47 -9.66 14.32
N ASN A 27 -6.22 -8.76 13.67
CA ASN A 27 -6.18 -8.53 12.23
C ASN A 27 -5.79 -7.11 11.82
N THR A 28 -5.77 -6.14 12.75
CA THR A 28 -5.50 -4.72 12.49
C THR A 28 -4.09 -4.34 12.90
N TYR A 29 -3.45 -3.55 12.05
CA TYR A 29 -2.10 -3.04 12.25
C TYR A 29 -2.09 -1.53 12.15
N LEU A 30 -1.15 -0.92 12.87
CA LEU A 30 -0.81 0.48 12.73
C LEU A 30 0.26 0.60 11.63
N TRP A 31 -0.07 1.29 10.55
CA TRP A 31 0.79 1.49 9.40
C TRP A 31 1.37 2.90 9.39
N ALA A 32 2.50 3.07 8.71
CA ALA A 32 3.05 4.38 8.37
C ALA A 32 3.61 4.39 6.94
N CYS A 33 3.34 5.45 6.18
CA CYS A 33 3.97 5.63 4.87
C CYS A 33 5.29 6.41 4.96
N LYS A 34 6.03 6.49 3.85
CA LYS A 34 7.27 7.28 3.72
C LYS A 34 7.13 8.74 4.17
N LYS A 35 5.95 9.36 3.96
CA LYS A 35 5.65 10.74 4.37
C LYS A 35 5.30 10.89 5.85
N GLY A 36 5.24 9.79 6.62
CA GLY A 36 4.96 9.82 8.06
C GLY A 36 3.47 9.77 8.42
N HIS A 37 2.56 9.70 7.46
CA HIS A 37 1.13 9.47 7.73
C HIS A 37 0.92 8.12 8.40
N LYS A 38 0.09 8.08 9.45
CA LYS A 38 -0.22 6.87 10.20
C LYS A 38 -1.70 6.55 10.10
N TRP A 39 -2.04 5.27 10.00
CA TRP A 39 -3.43 4.82 10.00
C TRP A 39 -3.53 3.37 10.48
N GLU A 40 -4.69 3.02 11.02
CA GLU A 40 -5.00 1.65 11.40
C GLU A 40 -5.80 0.97 10.29
N ALA A 41 -5.35 -0.22 9.88
CA ALA A 41 -6.08 -0.99 8.88
C ALA A 41 -5.77 -2.49 8.98
N PRO A 42 -6.71 -3.38 8.61
CA PRO A 42 -6.42 -4.79 8.48
C PRO A 42 -5.48 -5.10 7.32
N TYR A 43 -4.54 -6.03 7.51
CA TYR A 43 -3.61 -6.46 6.45
C TYR A 43 -4.35 -6.95 5.19
N LYS A 44 -5.46 -7.67 5.36
CA LYS A 44 -6.31 -8.14 4.26
C LYS A 44 -6.83 -6.98 3.41
N ASN A 45 -7.30 -5.91 4.06
CA ASN A 45 -7.82 -4.72 3.39
C ASN A 45 -6.70 -3.97 2.67
N MET A 46 -5.52 -3.88 3.27
CA MET A 46 -4.35 -3.28 2.62
C MET A 46 -3.97 -4.01 1.33
N LYS A 47 -4.00 -5.35 1.33
CA LYS A 47 -3.68 -6.15 0.14
C LYS A 47 -4.75 -6.06 -0.95
N GLN A 48 -6.02 -5.96 -0.58
CA GLN A 48 -7.15 -5.91 -1.51
C GLN A 48 -7.37 -4.52 -2.10
N ASN A 49 -7.06 -3.46 -1.34
CA ASN A 49 -7.21 -2.09 -1.81
C ASN A 49 -5.98 -1.63 -2.60
N TYR A 50 -6.21 -0.96 -3.73
CA TYR A 50 -5.13 -0.39 -4.54
C TYR A 50 -4.47 0.87 -3.95
N ARG A 51 -4.83 1.24 -2.71
CA ARG A 51 -4.35 2.46 -2.05
C ARG A 51 -3.52 2.10 -0.83
N TRP A 52 -2.21 2.35 -0.92
CA TRP A 52 -1.28 2.14 0.19
C TRP A 52 -1.52 3.12 1.34
N CYS A 53 -1.61 4.42 1.08
CA CYS A 53 -1.84 5.42 2.12
C CYS A 53 -3.12 6.20 1.81
N ASN A 54 -4.06 6.15 2.75
CA ASN A 54 -5.34 6.84 2.74
C ASN A 54 -5.23 8.36 2.94
N ILE A 55 -4.09 8.85 3.39
CA ILE A 55 -3.82 10.29 3.55
C ILE A 55 -2.98 10.84 2.38
N CYS A 56 -2.10 10.03 1.79
CA CYS A 56 -1.36 10.48 0.61
C CYS A 56 -2.32 10.81 -0.55
N PRO A 57 -2.02 11.88 -1.32
CA PRO A 57 -2.76 12.18 -2.52
C PRO A 57 -2.73 10.95 -3.43
N ASN A 58 -3.91 10.54 -3.88
CA ASN A 58 -4.03 9.46 -4.84
C ASN A 58 -3.50 9.99 -6.16
N VAL A 59 -2.25 9.64 -6.51
CA VAL A 59 -1.76 9.84 -7.87
C VAL A 59 -2.50 8.79 -8.70
N PRO A 60 -3.50 9.18 -9.51
CA PRO A 60 -4.30 8.19 -10.19
C PRO A 60 -3.39 7.41 -11.13
N LYS A 61 -3.39 6.07 -11.04
CA LYS A 61 -2.74 5.19 -12.03
C LYS A 61 -3.20 5.43 -13.48
N ARG A 62 -4.20 6.29 -13.70
CA ARG A 62 -4.62 6.78 -15.03
C ARG A 62 -3.49 7.48 -15.78
N THR A 63 -2.46 7.96 -15.09
CA THR A 63 -1.23 8.51 -15.69
C THR A 63 -0.37 7.43 -16.37
N CYS A 64 -0.70 6.14 -16.25
CA CYS A 64 0.06 5.10 -16.96
C CYS A 64 -0.55 4.74 -18.31
N ARG A 65 -1.78 5.19 -18.65
CA ARG A 65 -2.39 4.85 -19.95
C ARG A 65 -1.48 5.29 -21.09
N TYR A 66 -1.11 6.57 -21.14
CA TYR A 66 -0.23 7.07 -22.19
C TYR A 66 1.16 6.39 -22.15
N ILE A 67 1.69 6.05 -20.97
CA ILE A 67 2.97 5.35 -20.82
C ILE A 67 2.88 3.94 -21.42
N PHE A 68 1.79 3.22 -21.16
CA PHE A 68 1.57 1.88 -21.71
C PHE A 68 1.24 1.92 -23.21
N GLU A 69 0.47 2.91 -23.67
CA GLU A 69 0.20 3.13 -25.09
C GLU A 69 1.50 3.43 -25.86
N ASP A 70 2.40 4.24 -25.28
CA ASP A 70 3.71 4.58 -25.82
C ASP A 70 4.65 3.36 -25.85
N LEU A 71 4.83 2.65 -24.72
CA LEU A 71 5.71 1.48 -24.65
C LEU A 71 5.27 0.30 -25.51
N LEU A 72 3.96 0.12 -25.69
CA LEU A 72 3.39 -1.02 -26.41
C LEU A 72 2.98 -0.68 -27.84
N HIS A 73 3.05 0.59 -28.22
CA HIS A 73 2.56 1.13 -29.49
C HIS A 73 1.13 0.65 -29.81
N LYS A 74 0.26 0.65 -28.80
CA LYS A 74 -1.12 0.14 -28.89
C LYS A 74 -2.07 1.04 -28.11
N GLU A 75 -3.15 1.45 -28.75
CA GLU A 75 -4.23 2.18 -28.08
C GLU A 75 -5.09 1.22 -27.25
N PHE A 76 -5.36 1.58 -25.99
CA PHE A 76 -6.24 0.80 -25.14
C PHE A 76 -7.66 1.37 -25.18
N PRO A 77 -8.71 0.56 -25.46
CA PRO A 77 -10.08 1.06 -25.48
C PRO A 77 -10.49 1.65 -24.11
N LEU A 78 -11.33 2.70 -24.16
CA LEU A 78 -11.89 3.39 -22.99
C LEU A 78 -12.96 2.56 -22.27
#